data_AF-A0A6C1QJF5-F1
#
_entry.id   AF-A0A6C1QJF5-F1
#
_cell.length_a   1.000
_cell.length_b   1.000
_cell.length_c   1.000
_cell.angle_alpha   90.00
_cell.angle_beta   90.00
_cell.angle_gamma   90.00
#
_symmetry.space_group_name_H-M   'P 1'
#
loop_
_entity.id
_entity.type
_entity.pdbx_description
1 polymer ?
#
loop_
_entity_poly.entity_id
_entity_poly.type
_entity_poly.pdbx_seq_one_letter_code
_entity_poly.pdbx_strand_id
1 'polypeptide(L)'
;MLLRKYIISSLIILVFIFSACKSFRKVAEDKDDPQASEVVPVTDIYDELPRPVPAYPDTIYYELPDNYVLKIFLRGDEHHHIALTVDGYRLLMNSEGFYEYAVFSHEGKPKPSGIIARNPKDRSEKDWEFLNYLIKNN
;
A
#
# COMPACT_ATOMS: atom_id res chain seq x y z
N MET A 1 5.42 12.18 56.13
CA MET A 1 5.13 10.90 55.46
C MET A 1 6.03 10.80 54.25
N LEU A 2 7.24 10.24 54.40
CA LEU A 2 7.59 8.84 54.09
C LEU A 2 7.45 8.53 52.59
N LEU A 3 8.56 8.64 51.84
CA LEU A 3 9.42 7.54 51.34
C LEU A 3 8.97 7.06 49.95
N ARG A 4 9.60 7.50 48.85
CA ARG A 4 10.71 6.81 48.15
C ARG A 4 10.45 5.29 47.94
N LYS A 5 10.50 4.87 46.66
CA LYS A 5 10.87 3.54 46.09
C LYS A 5 9.72 2.82 45.36
N TYR A 6 9.78 2.81 44.03
CA TYR A 6 9.51 1.59 43.26
C TYR A 6 10.63 1.42 42.23
N ILE A 7 11.51 0.49 42.59
CA ILE A 7 12.73 0.07 41.92
C ILE A 7 12.38 -1.21 41.15
N ILE A 8 12.73 -1.23 39.86
CA ILE A 8 13.32 -2.34 39.10
C ILE A 8 12.77 -3.74 39.40
N SER A 9 12.06 -4.35 38.45
CA SER A 9 12.18 -5.79 38.17
C SER A 9 11.33 -6.17 36.96
N SER A 10 11.96 -6.52 35.83
CA SER A 10 11.63 -7.70 35.03
C SER A 10 12.38 -7.62 33.69
N LEU A 11 13.70 -7.73 33.77
CA LEU A 11 14.55 -8.13 32.65
C LEU A 11 15.10 -9.51 33.01
N ILE A 12 15.23 -10.38 32.01
CA ILE A 12 15.93 -11.68 32.01
C ILE A 12 15.06 -12.87 32.43
N ILE A 13 14.32 -13.45 31.49
CA ILE A 13 14.06 -14.90 31.48
C ILE A 13 14.20 -15.45 30.05
N LEU A 14 15.25 -16.26 29.90
CA LEU A 14 15.41 -17.40 28.98
C LEU A 14 15.84 -17.19 27.52
N VAL A 15 17.13 -16.91 27.36
CA VAL A 15 17.96 -17.45 26.27
C VAL A 15 18.30 -18.91 26.61
N PHE A 16 17.46 -19.87 26.20
CA PHE A 16 17.73 -21.31 26.13
C PHE A 16 16.67 -21.84 25.14
N ILE A 17 16.95 -22.29 23.92
CA ILE A 17 17.52 -23.59 23.56
C ILE A 17 18.00 -23.48 22.11
N PHE A 18 19.30 -23.29 21.88
CA PHE A 18 19.95 -23.63 20.62
C PHE A 18 21.24 -24.37 20.97
N SER A 19 21.10 -25.62 21.39
CA SER A 19 22.22 -26.52 21.65
C SER A 19 22.05 -27.78 20.81
N ALA A 20 22.88 -27.83 19.77
CA ALA A 20 23.47 -29.01 19.15
C ALA A 20 22.60 -30.27 18.96
N CYS A 21 22.24 -30.53 17.71
CA CYS A 21 22.18 -31.91 17.21
C CYS A 21 23.01 -32.02 15.93
N LYS A 22 24.34 -32.01 16.09
CA LYS A 22 25.26 -32.57 15.09
C LYS A 22 25.37 -34.06 15.38
N SER A 23 24.78 -34.91 14.54
CA SER A 23 25.31 -36.26 14.26
C SER A 23 24.55 -36.86 13.09
N PHE A 24 25.06 -36.66 11.87
CA PHE A 24 24.64 -37.45 10.73
C PHE A 24 25.83 -38.32 10.31
N ARG A 25 25.68 -39.62 10.53
CA ARG A 25 26.63 -40.69 10.18
C ARG A 25 26.81 -40.70 8.66
N LYS A 26 28.06 -40.76 8.20
CA LYS A 26 28.40 -41.20 6.84
C LYS A 26 28.02 -42.68 6.69
N VAL A 27 27.19 -42.97 5.69
CA VAL A 27 27.02 -44.33 5.14
C VAL A 27 27.75 -44.35 3.80
N ALA A 28 28.48 -45.44 3.59
CA ALA A 28 29.45 -45.63 2.52
C ALA A 28 28.84 -45.62 1.12
N GLU A 29 29.58 -45.03 0.17
CA GLU A 29 29.42 -45.26 -1.27
C GLU A 29 29.69 -46.74 -1.58
N ASP A 30 28.70 -47.41 -2.16
CA ASP A 30 28.89 -48.63 -2.94
C ASP A 30 28.98 -48.21 -4.41
N LYS A 31 30.03 -48.65 -5.10
CA LYS A 31 30.30 -48.35 -6.52
C LYS A 31 30.10 -49.61 -7.35
N ASP A 32 29.61 -49.37 -8.56
CA ASP A 32 29.59 -50.26 -9.74
C ASP A 32 28.27 -51.04 -9.97
N ASP A 33 27.41 -50.57 -10.87
CA ASP A 33 27.48 -50.94 -12.31
C ASP A 33 26.51 -50.08 -13.16
N PRO A 34 26.76 -49.91 -14.47
CA PRO A 34 26.21 -48.86 -15.32
C PRO A 34 24.99 -49.34 -16.10
N GLN A 35 23.96 -48.51 -16.21
CA GLN A 35 23.28 -48.28 -17.48
C GLN A 35 22.79 -46.84 -17.55
N ALA A 36 23.30 -46.14 -18.56
CA ALA A 36 22.91 -44.80 -18.94
C ALA A 36 21.45 -44.80 -19.42
N SER A 37 20.55 -44.33 -18.56
CA SER A 37 19.37 -43.59 -19.03
C SER A 37 19.60 -42.14 -18.66
N GLU A 38 19.70 -41.29 -19.67
CA GLU A 38 19.91 -39.85 -19.54
C GLU A 38 18.77 -39.24 -18.71
N VAL A 39 19.00 -39.03 -17.41
CA VAL A 39 18.09 -38.27 -16.56
C VAL A 39 18.30 -36.80 -16.90
N VAL A 40 17.49 -36.29 -17.82
CA VAL A 40 17.34 -34.84 -18.01
C VAL A 40 17.01 -34.22 -16.64
N PRO A 41 17.73 -33.17 -16.22
CA PRO A 41 17.45 -32.56 -14.93
C PRO A 41 16.02 -32.03 -14.93
N VAL A 42 15.19 -32.55 -14.01
CA VAL A 42 13.93 -31.90 -13.62
C VAL A 42 14.30 -30.69 -12.76
N THR A 43 14.96 -29.72 -13.37
CA THR A 43 14.84 -28.32 -12.96
C THR A 43 13.73 -27.73 -13.82
N ASP A 44 13.14 -26.61 -13.40
CA ASP A 44 12.19 -25.81 -14.19
C ASP A 44 10.68 -26.04 -13.92
N ILE A 45 10.28 -26.65 -12.80
CA ILE A 45 8.85 -26.58 -12.37
C ILE A 45 8.60 -25.49 -11.31
N TYR A 46 9.64 -24.95 -10.67
CA TYR A 46 9.49 -23.90 -9.64
C TYR A 46 9.88 -22.48 -10.08
N ASP A 47 10.33 -22.29 -11.34
CA ASP A 47 10.74 -20.98 -11.87
C ASP A 47 9.59 -20.15 -12.48
N GLU A 48 8.37 -20.71 -12.52
CA GLU A 48 7.16 -19.96 -12.86
C GLU A 48 6.38 -19.53 -11.62
N LEU A 49 7.07 -18.90 -10.64
CA LEU A 49 6.33 -18.10 -9.66
C LEU A 49 5.54 -17.04 -10.43
N PRO A 50 4.21 -16.90 -10.21
CA PRO A 50 3.40 -15.95 -10.94
C PRO A 50 4.00 -14.56 -10.76
N ARG A 51 4.43 -13.98 -11.88
CA ARG A 51 4.96 -12.62 -11.92
C ARG A 51 3.91 -11.70 -11.29
N PRO A 52 4.26 -10.80 -10.36
CA PRO A 52 3.29 -9.87 -9.80
C PRO A 52 2.63 -9.11 -10.96
N VAL A 53 1.33 -9.35 -11.15
CA VAL A 53 0.55 -8.65 -12.16
C VAL A 53 0.41 -7.22 -11.68
N PRO A 54 0.96 -6.22 -12.40
CA PRO A 54 0.79 -4.85 -11.99
C PRO A 54 -0.70 -4.52 -12.04
N ALA A 55 -1.23 -3.93 -10.97
CA ALA A 55 -2.55 -3.33 -11.03
C ALA A 55 -2.52 -2.20 -12.07
N TYR A 56 -3.48 -2.17 -13.00
CA TYR A 56 -3.75 -1.01 -13.82
C TYR A 56 -4.74 -0.13 -13.05
N PRO A 57 -4.31 0.98 -12.42
CA PRO A 57 -5.24 1.90 -11.78
C PRO A 57 -5.95 2.71 -12.87
N ASP A 58 -6.98 2.11 -13.46
CA ASP A 58 -7.80 2.78 -14.46
C ASP A 58 -8.55 3.96 -13.84
N THR A 59 -8.84 4.95 -14.70
CA THR A 59 -9.68 6.08 -14.32
C THR A 59 -11.09 5.60 -13.98
N ILE A 60 -11.60 6.04 -12.83
CA ILE A 60 -12.96 5.75 -12.37
C ILE A 60 -13.87 6.91 -12.75
N TYR A 61 -15.06 6.59 -13.24
CA TYR A 61 -16.13 7.53 -13.55
C TYR A 61 -17.10 7.54 -12.37
N TYR A 62 -17.13 8.65 -11.63
CA TYR A 62 -18.00 8.83 -10.48
C TYR A 62 -19.11 9.81 -10.83
N GLU A 63 -20.37 9.39 -10.69
CA GLU A 63 -21.53 10.25 -10.87
C GLU A 63 -21.79 11.03 -9.57
N LEU A 64 -21.62 12.34 -9.62
CA LEU A 64 -21.95 13.24 -8.53
C LEU A 64 -23.49 13.36 -8.38
N PRO A 65 -24.00 13.80 -7.22
CA PRO A 65 -25.45 13.95 -6.99
C PRO A 65 -26.18 14.90 -7.97
N ASP A 66 -25.45 15.77 -8.68
CA ASP A 66 -25.98 16.63 -9.75
C ASP A 66 -25.98 15.98 -11.14
N ASN A 67 -25.75 14.66 -11.21
CA ASN A 67 -25.57 13.86 -12.43
C ASN A 67 -24.31 14.22 -13.26
N TYR A 68 -23.37 14.96 -12.67
CA TYR A 68 -22.08 15.22 -13.34
C TYR A 68 -21.13 14.03 -13.19
N VAL A 69 -20.51 13.60 -14.29
CA VAL A 69 -19.52 12.51 -14.26
C VAL A 69 -18.12 13.07 -14.03
N LEU A 70 -17.62 12.90 -12.82
CA LEU A 70 -16.26 13.24 -12.43
C LEU A 70 -15.31 12.07 -12.70
N LYS A 71 -14.19 12.32 -13.37
CA LYS A 71 -13.13 11.35 -13.60
C LYS A 71 -12.10 11.42 -12.48
N ILE A 72 -11.86 10.31 -11.81
CA ILE A 72 -10.96 10.24 -10.65
C ILE A 72 -10.00 9.06 -10.76
N PHE A 73 -8.90 9.13 -10.00
CA PHE A 73 -8.07 7.99 -9.64
C PHE A 73 -8.31 7.65 -8.18
N LEU A 74 -8.51 6.37 -7.88
CA LEU A 74 -8.40 5.86 -6.51
C LEU A 74 -7.01 5.23 -6.36
N ARG A 75 -6.20 5.80 -5.47
CA ARG A 75 -4.88 5.27 -5.09
C ARG A 75 -4.91 4.84 -3.64
N GLY A 76 -4.17 3.81 -3.27
CA GLY A 76 -4.14 3.37 -1.89
C GLY A 76 -3.63 1.96 -1.69
N ASP A 77 -3.55 1.59 -0.42
CA ASP A 77 -3.38 0.22 0.05
C ASP A 77 -4.59 -0.18 0.92
N GLU A 78 -4.54 -1.38 1.50
CA GLU A 78 -5.61 -1.94 2.34
C GLU A 78 -5.99 -1.04 3.54
N HIS A 79 -5.10 -0.14 3.96
CA HIS A 79 -5.28 0.71 5.13
C HIS A 79 -5.63 2.15 4.76
N HIS A 80 -5.20 2.63 3.59
CA HIS A 80 -5.36 4.03 3.20
C HIS A 80 -5.78 4.16 1.75
N HIS A 81 -6.90 4.84 1.52
CA HIS A 81 -7.47 5.09 0.20
C HIS A 81 -7.56 6.60 -0.04
N ILE A 82 -7.14 7.05 -1.22
CA ILE A 82 -7.09 8.45 -1.62
C ILE A 82 -7.76 8.58 -2.98
N ALA A 83 -8.75 9.46 -3.08
CA ALA A 83 -9.31 9.90 -4.35
C ALA A 83 -8.55 11.11 -4.88
N LEU A 84 -8.22 11.10 -6.16
CA LEU A 84 -7.53 12.17 -6.86
C LEU A 84 -8.32 12.55 -8.12
N THR A 85 -8.30 13.81 -8.51
CA THR A 85 -8.64 14.18 -9.89
C THR A 85 -7.62 13.59 -10.87
N VAL A 86 -7.99 13.51 -12.15
CA VAL A 86 -7.08 13.04 -13.21
C VAL A 86 -5.76 13.82 -13.33
N ASP A 87 -5.72 15.04 -12.79
CA ASP A 87 -4.57 15.93 -12.77
C ASP A 87 -3.95 16.12 -11.36
N GLY A 88 -4.28 15.25 -10.41
CA GLY A 88 -3.51 15.07 -9.18
C GLY A 88 -3.99 15.83 -7.94
N TYR A 89 -5.17 16.47 -7.96
CA TYR A 89 -5.71 17.12 -6.77
C TYR A 89 -6.46 16.12 -5.89
N ARG A 90 -6.17 16.14 -4.58
CA ARG A 90 -6.83 15.24 -3.61
C ARG A 90 -8.29 15.64 -3.41
N LEU A 91 -9.15 14.63 -3.31
CA LEU A 91 -10.59 14.78 -3.14
C LEU A 91 -11.05 14.23 -1.80
N LEU A 92 -12.10 14.84 -1.25
CA LEU A 92 -12.85 14.34 -0.11
C LEU A 92 -14.34 14.40 -0.41
N MET A 93 -15.06 13.38 0.03
CA MET A 93 -16.51 13.36 -0.07
C MET A 93 -17.11 14.19 1.06
N ASN A 94 -18.01 15.11 0.73
CA ASN A 94 -18.78 15.85 1.72
C ASN A 94 -19.99 15.01 2.20
N SER A 95 -20.75 15.54 3.17
CA SER A 95 -21.91 14.84 3.74
C SER A 95 -23.07 14.63 2.75
N GLU A 96 -23.07 15.35 1.63
CA GLU A 96 -24.09 15.29 0.58
C GLU A 96 -23.70 14.32 -0.55
N GLY A 97 -22.51 13.73 -0.50
CA GLY A 97 -22.02 12.79 -1.51
C GLY A 97 -21.27 13.42 -2.68
N PHE A 98 -21.00 14.73 -2.64
CA PHE A 98 -20.14 15.39 -3.62
C PHE A 98 -18.67 15.19 -3.28
N TYR A 99 -17.83 14.99 -4.30
CA TYR A 99 -16.39 15.17 -4.17
C TYR A 99 -16.03 16.66 -4.23
N GLU A 100 -15.33 17.11 -3.20
CA GLU A 100 -14.73 18.45 -3.11
C GLU A 100 -13.20 18.35 -3.08
N TYR A 101 -12.53 19.44 -3.43
CA TYR A 101 -11.09 19.51 -3.27
C TYR A 101 -10.70 19.45 -1.79
N ALA A 102 -9.67 18.68 -1.46
CA ALA A 102 -9.17 18.57 -0.10
C ALA A 102 -8.26 19.75 0.26
N VAL A 103 -8.52 20.36 1.42
CA VAL A 103 -7.63 21.34 2.06
C VAL A 103 -7.03 20.75 3.33
N PHE A 104 -5.78 21.09 3.64
CA PHE A 104 -5.10 20.59 4.83
C PHE A 104 -5.01 21.72 5.86
N SER A 105 -5.48 21.47 7.09
CA SER A 105 -5.23 22.40 8.19
C SER A 105 -3.76 22.29 8.66
N HIS A 106 -3.32 23.23 9.49
CA HIS A 106 -2.01 23.18 10.15
C HIS A 106 -1.75 21.87 10.93
N GLU A 107 -2.80 21.14 11.31
CA GLU A 107 -2.72 19.85 12.01
C GLU A 107 -2.54 18.65 11.06
N GLY A 108 -2.46 18.89 9.74
CA GLY A 108 -2.25 17.85 8.72
C GLY A 108 -3.48 17.01 8.38
N LYS A 109 -4.64 17.27 8.99
CA LYS A 109 -5.89 16.56 8.69
C LYS A 109 -6.57 17.19 7.46
N PRO A 110 -6.89 16.42 6.41
CA PRO A 110 -7.59 16.94 5.26
C PRO A 110 -9.06 17.20 5.58
N LYS A 111 -9.64 18.25 5.00
CA LYS A 111 -11.04 18.65 5.13
C LYS A 111 -11.60 19.02 3.75
N PRO A 112 -12.90 18.83 3.48
CA PRO A 112 -13.52 19.31 2.25
C PRO A 112 -13.43 20.84 2.17
N SER A 113 -13.19 21.40 0.98
CA SER A 113 -12.99 22.84 0.77
C SER A 113 -14.28 23.65 0.66
N GLY A 114 -15.43 23.00 0.44
CA GLY A 114 -16.68 23.62 -0.01
C GLY A 114 -16.77 23.83 -1.52
N ILE A 115 -15.72 23.46 -2.29
CA ILE A 115 -15.69 23.63 -3.74
C ILE A 115 -15.78 22.25 -4.40
N ILE A 116 -16.91 22.00 -5.06
CA ILE A 116 -17.18 20.76 -5.80
C ILE A 116 -16.15 20.60 -6.93
N ALA A 117 -15.54 19.43 -6.99
CA ALA A 117 -14.53 19.13 -7.99
C ALA A 117 -15.13 18.91 -9.38
N ARG A 118 -14.45 19.43 -10.41
CA ARG A 118 -14.79 19.25 -11.82
C ARG A 118 -13.60 18.73 -12.60
N ASN A 119 -13.87 18.06 -13.72
CA ASN A 119 -12.83 17.64 -14.67
C ASN A 119 -12.08 18.88 -15.18
N PRO A 120 -10.78 18.78 -15.50
CA PRO A 120 -9.96 19.94 -15.88
C PRO A 120 -10.55 20.81 -16.99
N LYS A 121 -11.25 20.20 -17.95
CA LYS A 121 -11.86 20.90 -19.09
C LYS A 121 -13.11 21.71 -18.73
N ASP A 122 -13.76 21.39 -17.62
CA ASP A 122 -15.05 21.96 -17.22
C ASP A 122 -14.93 22.94 -16.04
N ARG A 123 -13.70 23.20 -15.59
CA ARG A 123 -13.41 24.10 -14.47
C ARG A 123 -13.61 25.55 -14.88
N SER A 124 -14.26 26.29 -14.00
CA SER A 124 -14.35 27.74 -14.09
C SER A 124 -13.01 28.41 -13.76
N GLU A 125 -12.88 29.69 -14.08
CA GLU A 125 -11.72 30.50 -13.69
C GLU A 125 -11.50 30.48 -12.17
N LYS A 126 -12.59 30.56 -11.38
CA LYS A 126 -12.55 30.51 -9.91
C LYS A 126 -11.99 29.19 -9.38
N ASP A 127 -12.31 28.08 -10.06
CA ASP A 127 -11.73 26.79 -9.70
C ASP A 127 -10.21 26.83 -9.88
N TRP A 128 -9.73 27.33 -11.03
CA TRP A 128 -8.30 27.44 -11.29
C TRP A 128 -7.57 28.37 -10.32
N GLU A 129 -8.16 29.52 -10.01
CA GLU A 129 -7.64 30.44 -8.99
C GLU A 129 -7.48 29.73 -7.64
N PHE A 130 -8.50 29.00 -7.20
CA PHE A 130 -8.46 28.25 -5.95
C PHE A 130 -7.38 27.15 -5.99
N LEU A 131 -7.31 26.41 -7.08
CA LEU A 131 -6.39 25.27 -7.25
C LEU A 131 -4.91 25.68 -7.28
N ASN A 132 -4.59 26.94 -7.58
CA ASN A 132 -3.21 27.45 -7.53
C ASN A 132 -2.64 27.48 -6.10
N TYR A 133 -3.49 27.45 -5.08
CA TYR A 133 -3.07 27.41 -3.68
C TYR A 133 -2.95 25.99 -3.12
N LEU A 134 -3.30 24.96 -3.90
CA LEU A 134 -3.29 23.57 -3.45
C LEU A 134 -2.05 22.82 -3.91
N ILE A 135 -1.65 21.86 -3.08
CA ILE A 135 -0.58 20.91 -3.40
C ILE A 135 -1.17 19.77 -4.25
N LYS A 136 -0.51 19.47 -5.37
CA LYS A 136 -0.79 18.30 -6.22
C LYS A 136 -0.04 17.07 -5.74
N ASN A 137 -0.68 15.90 -5.86
CA ASN A 137 0.00 14.62 -5.80
C ASN A 137 0.38 14.19 -7.22
N ASN A 138 1.68 14.10 -7.50
CA ASN A 138 2.21 13.52 -8.74
C ASN A 138 2.11 11.99 -8.67
#